data_AF-A0A4R3L7Y5-F1
#
_entry.id   AF-A0A4R3L7Y5-F1
#
_cell.length_a   1.000
_cell.length_b   1.000
_cell.length_c   1.000
_cell.angle_alpha   90.00
_cell.angle_beta   90.00
_cell.angle_gamma   90.00
#
_symmetry.space_group_name_H-M   'P 1'
#
loop_
_entity.id
_entity.type
_entity.pdbx_description
1 polymer ?
#
loop_
_entity_poly.entity_id
_entity_poly.type
_entity_poly.pdbx_seq_one_letter_code
_entity_poly.pdbx_strand_id
1 'polypeptide(L)'
;MGARETFLDLAARGIRLVAQGDRLVVTPASLLTAEDRDAIRHYRDELLALLTEGPDSDHRRAGGTSATPVPAERAADPVVLSDWQAADRAYQRHAWRCPACSSAGRGYGSRCPTGAELWKAYTAQPGPATSKPERQPQPAEPPRHPFERERRNWTPATEPELRRMAAMFERARALGFSSEEADRAADVAQWRDRTGDDRRLCLECRSLRAGASSRWWCAAQRQPLPQQLVMQPHRCELFDDYSTKEVHNDGD
;
A
#
# COMPACT_ATOMS: atom_id res chain seq x y z
N MET A 1 3.76 -35.94 -5.81
CA MET A 1 3.10 -34.74 -5.29
C MET A 1 1.89 -34.51 -6.15
N GLY A 2 0.68 -34.68 -5.64
CA GLY A 2 -0.58 -34.53 -6.41
C GLY A 2 -1.08 -33.08 -6.45
N ALA A 3 -2.06 -32.78 -7.30
CA ALA A 3 -2.60 -31.44 -7.51
C ALA A 3 -3.01 -30.72 -6.20
N ARG A 4 -3.68 -31.43 -5.29
CA ARG A 4 -4.11 -30.90 -3.98
C ARG A 4 -2.94 -30.58 -3.05
N GLU A 5 -1.90 -31.42 -3.06
CA GLU A 5 -0.69 -31.20 -2.26
C GLU A 5 0.09 -30.00 -2.78
N THR A 6 0.21 -29.87 -4.11
CA THR A 6 0.80 -28.70 -4.77
C THR A 6 0.04 -27.41 -4.44
N PHE A 7 -1.30 -27.45 -4.41
CA PHE A 7 -2.11 -26.30 -4.01
C PHE A 7 -1.86 -25.88 -2.54
N LEU A 8 -1.82 -26.84 -1.63
CA LEU A 8 -1.59 -26.58 -0.20
C LEU A 8 -0.17 -26.08 0.09
N ASP A 9 0.84 -26.65 -0.56
CA ASP A 9 2.23 -26.21 -0.44
C ASP A 9 2.42 -24.77 -0.93
N LEU A 10 1.84 -24.43 -2.10
CA LEU A 10 1.87 -23.07 -2.63
C LEU A 10 1.15 -22.09 -1.70
N ALA A 11 -0.01 -22.46 -1.19
CA ALA A 11 -0.76 -21.62 -0.24
C ALA A 11 0.00 -21.41 1.08
N ALA A 12 0.68 -22.44 1.60
CA ALA A 12 1.49 -22.34 2.82
C ALA A 12 2.69 -21.39 2.66
N ARG A 13 3.24 -21.28 1.44
CA ARG A 13 4.28 -20.31 1.08
C ARG A 13 3.74 -18.92 0.70
N GLY A 14 2.44 -18.69 0.88
CA GLY A 14 1.79 -17.41 0.58
C GLY A 14 1.55 -17.18 -0.92
N ILE A 15 1.66 -18.22 -1.75
CA ILE A 15 1.41 -18.19 -3.19
C ILE A 15 -0.04 -18.60 -3.44
N ARG A 16 -0.86 -17.66 -3.90
CA ARG A 16 -2.28 -17.87 -4.18
C ARG A 16 -2.48 -18.30 -5.63
N LEU A 17 -3.23 -19.38 -5.84
CA LEU A 17 -3.80 -19.73 -7.15
C LEU A 17 -5.28 -19.36 -7.18
N VAL A 18 -5.70 -18.73 -8.27
CA VAL A 18 -7.09 -18.33 -8.51
C VAL A 18 -7.51 -18.82 -9.89
N ALA A 19 -8.65 -19.49 -9.99
CA ALA A 19 -9.27 -19.78 -11.27
C ALA A 19 -9.97 -18.52 -11.81
N GLN A 20 -9.60 -18.11 -13.01
CA GLN A 20 -10.25 -17.04 -13.76
C GLN A 20 -10.76 -17.63 -15.08
N GLY A 21 -11.97 -18.20 -15.03
CA GLY A 21 -12.53 -18.96 -16.15
C GLY A 21 -11.71 -20.22 -16.41
N ASP A 22 -11.13 -20.32 -17.61
CA ASP A 22 -10.30 -21.45 -18.04
C ASP A 22 -8.81 -21.28 -17.69
N ARG A 23 -8.43 -20.23 -16.92
CA ARG A 23 -7.03 -19.89 -16.62
C ARG A 23 -6.73 -19.91 -15.14
N LEU A 24 -5.52 -20.35 -14.80
CA LEU A 24 -4.95 -20.22 -13.46
C LEU A 24 -4.13 -18.93 -13.38
N VAL A 25 -4.49 -18.06 -12.44
CA VAL A 25 -3.73 -16.86 -12.08
C VAL A 25 -2.98 -17.15 -10.79
N VAL A 26 -1.68 -16.86 -10.77
CA VAL A 26 -0.80 -17.09 -9.61
C VAL A 26 -0.30 -15.77 -9.06
N THR A 27 -0.34 -15.57 -7.74
CA THR A 27 0.11 -14.32 -7.11
C THR A 27 0.68 -14.56 -5.70
N PRO A 28 1.86 -14.03 -5.34
CA PRO A 28 2.82 -13.33 -6.20
C PRO A 28 3.65 -14.29 -7.05
N ALA A 29 3.81 -14.00 -8.35
CA ALA A 29 4.57 -14.85 -9.28
C ALA A 29 6.10 -14.85 -9.01
N SER A 30 6.59 -13.89 -8.22
CA SER A 30 8.00 -13.77 -7.84
C SER A 30 8.48 -14.86 -6.89
N LEU A 31 7.57 -15.57 -6.22
CA LEU A 31 7.91 -16.66 -5.30
C LEU A 31 7.88 -18.05 -5.97
N LEU A 32 7.54 -18.13 -7.26
CA LEU A 32 7.50 -19.39 -8.00
C LEU A 32 8.91 -19.86 -8.38
N THR A 33 9.25 -21.07 -7.94
CA THR A 33 10.42 -21.80 -8.41
C THR A 33 10.17 -22.43 -9.79
N ALA A 34 11.21 -22.97 -10.43
CA ALA A 34 11.04 -23.70 -11.69
C ALA A 34 10.20 -24.97 -11.51
N GLU A 35 10.43 -25.68 -10.40
CA GLU A 35 9.68 -26.88 -10.01
C GLU A 35 8.20 -26.58 -9.79
N ASP A 36 7.88 -25.44 -9.16
CA ASP A 36 6.49 -24.99 -8.99
C ASP A 36 5.78 -24.75 -10.33
N ARG A 37 6.50 -24.15 -11.29
CA ARG A 37 5.93 -23.90 -12.64
C ARG A 37 5.71 -25.19 -13.41
N ASP A 38 6.55 -26.20 -13.22
CA ASP A 38 6.38 -27.51 -13.83
C ASP A 38 5.21 -28.26 -13.17
N ALA A 39 5.10 -28.22 -11.84
CA ALA A 39 3.99 -28.82 -11.11
C ALA A 39 2.63 -28.17 -11.46
N ILE A 40 2.56 -26.83 -11.55
CA ILE A 40 1.33 -26.12 -11.94
C ILE A 40 0.93 -26.43 -13.39
N ARG A 41 1.90 -26.57 -14.29
CA ARG A 41 1.63 -26.97 -15.69
C ARG A 41 1.16 -28.42 -15.78
N HIS A 42 1.78 -29.31 -15.02
CA HIS A 42 1.47 -30.73 -15.01
C HIS A 42 0.06 -31.01 -14.44
N TYR A 43 -0.34 -30.31 -13.38
CA TYR A 43 -1.64 -30.49 -12.71
C TYR A 43 -2.67 -29.40 -13.05
N ARG A 44 -2.50 -28.68 -14.16
CA ARG A 44 -3.29 -27.49 -14.50
C ARG A 44 -4.80 -27.72 -14.45
N ASP A 45 -5.26 -28.79 -15.09
CA ASP A 45 -6.70 -29.02 -15.25
C ASP A 45 -7.31 -29.56 -13.94
N GLU A 46 -6.56 -30.34 -13.17
CA GLU A 46 -6.95 -30.78 -11.82
C GLU A 46 -6.98 -29.61 -10.82
N LEU A 47 -6.03 -28.67 -10.91
CA LEU A 47 -6.01 -27.45 -10.09
C LEU A 47 -7.16 -26.51 -10.46
N LEU A 48 -7.50 -26.39 -11.75
CA LEU A 48 -8.69 -25.66 -12.18
C LEU A 48 -9.97 -26.31 -11.67
N ALA A 49 -10.08 -27.63 -11.76
CA ALA A 49 -11.20 -28.38 -11.20
C ALA A 49 -11.31 -28.14 -9.69
N LEU A 50 -10.22 -28.30 -8.92
CA LEU A 50 -10.19 -28.06 -7.47
C LEU A 50 -10.52 -26.61 -7.05
N LEU A 51 -10.27 -25.63 -7.92
CA LEU A 51 -10.56 -24.21 -7.66
C LEU A 51 -11.95 -23.77 -8.14
N THR A 52 -12.53 -24.51 -9.09
CA THR A 52 -13.87 -24.25 -9.64
C THR A 52 -14.93 -25.07 -8.90
N GLU A 53 -14.56 -26.28 -8.49
CA GLU A 53 -15.25 -27.11 -7.53
C GLU A 53 -14.76 -26.68 -6.14
N GLY A 54 -15.39 -25.65 -5.55
CA GLY A 54 -15.28 -25.45 -4.11
C GLY A 54 -15.65 -26.74 -3.34
N PRO A 55 -15.43 -26.82 -2.01
CA PRO A 55 -15.67 -28.03 -1.21
C PRO A 55 -17.17 -28.39 -1.03
N ASP A 56 -17.97 -28.32 -2.09
CA ASP A 56 -19.43 -28.42 -2.10
C ASP A 56 -19.98 -29.18 -3.33
N SER A 57 -19.17 -30.01 -3.99
CA SER A 57 -19.59 -30.84 -5.14
C SER A 57 -19.89 -32.31 -4.79
N ASP A 58 -19.90 -32.72 -3.51
CA ASP A 58 -20.05 -34.13 -3.11
C ASP A 58 -21.43 -34.54 -2.56
N HIS A 59 -22.50 -33.78 -2.82
CA HIS A 59 -23.84 -34.03 -2.22
C HIS A 59 -25.00 -34.33 -3.18
N ARG A 60 -24.76 -34.97 -4.34
CA ARG A 60 -25.85 -35.68 -5.05
C ARG A 60 -25.44 -37.05 -5.60
N ARG A 61 -25.24 -38.01 -4.71
CA ARG A 61 -25.77 -39.37 -4.91
C ARG A 61 -26.25 -39.97 -3.59
N ALA A 62 -27.47 -40.49 -3.63
CA ALA A 62 -28.32 -40.84 -2.51
C ALA A 62 -27.78 -41.93 -1.58
N GLY A 63 -28.13 -41.83 -0.29
CA GLY A 63 -28.40 -43.00 0.55
C GLY A 63 -27.97 -42.88 2.01
N GLY A 64 -28.93 -42.60 2.91
CA GLY A 64 -28.97 -43.28 4.22
C GLY A 64 -28.51 -42.50 5.47
N THR A 65 -29.52 -41.98 6.17
CA THR A 65 -29.68 -41.96 7.66
C THR A 65 -28.74 -41.17 8.58
N SER A 66 -29.37 -40.15 9.20
CA SER A 66 -29.33 -39.74 10.62
C SER A 66 -27.99 -39.38 11.27
N ALA A 67 -27.82 -38.08 11.59
CA ALA A 67 -27.86 -37.58 12.99
C ALA A 67 -27.63 -36.04 13.08
N THR A 68 -28.65 -35.35 13.62
CA THR A 68 -28.66 -34.05 14.36
C THR A 68 -28.14 -32.75 13.70
N PRO A 69 -28.93 -31.65 13.71
CA PRO A 69 -28.62 -30.39 13.03
C PRO A 69 -27.73 -29.46 13.86
N VAL A 70 -26.76 -28.82 13.21
CA VAL A 70 -26.08 -27.60 13.68
C VAL A 70 -26.88 -26.39 13.15
N PRO A 71 -27.07 -25.29 13.90
CA PRO A 71 -28.05 -24.27 13.53
C PRO A 71 -27.68 -23.59 12.20
N ALA A 72 -28.68 -23.47 11.34
CA ALA A 72 -28.59 -22.75 10.07
C ALA A 72 -28.25 -21.27 10.29
N GLU A 73 -27.10 -20.84 9.79
CA GLU A 73 -26.79 -19.41 9.68
C GLU A 73 -26.81 -18.98 8.21
N ARG A 74 -27.97 -18.41 7.87
CA ARG A 74 -28.30 -17.47 6.78
C ARG A 74 -28.33 -18.01 5.35
N ALA A 75 -29.55 -18.37 4.94
CA ALA A 75 -30.01 -18.14 3.58
C ALA A 75 -29.68 -16.69 3.18
N ALA A 76 -28.99 -16.51 2.06
CA ALA A 76 -28.76 -15.19 1.49
C ALA A 76 -30.10 -14.52 1.18
N ASP A 77 -30.32 -13.35 1.74
CA ASP A 77 -31.48 -12.51 1.44
C ASP A 77 -31.61 -12.25 -0.07
N PRO A 78 -32.83 -12.07 -0.61
CA PRO A 78 -32.99 -11.63 -1.99
C PRO A 78 -32.23 -10.31 -2.16
N VAL A 79 -31.25 -10.29 -3.07
CA VAL A 79 -30.47 -9.07 -3.36
C VAL A 79 -31.43 -8.02 -3.92
N VAL A 80 -31.86 -7.10 -3.06
CA VAL A 80 -32.58 -5.90 -3.47
C VAL A 80 -31.59 -5.03 -4.23
N LEU A 81 -31.69 -5.05 -5.56
CA LEU A 81 -30.92 -4.14 -6.40
C LEU A 81 -31.39 -2.72 -6.13
N SER A 82 -30.45 -1.83 -5.86
CA SER A 82 -30.74 -0.40 -5.84
C SER A 82 -31.24 0.08 -7.22
N ASP A 83 -31.95 1.20 -7.23
CA ASP A 83 -32.59 1.73 -8.44
C ASP A 83 -31.60 1.97 -9.60
N TRP A 84 -30.35 2.35 -9.28
CA TRP A 84 -29.30 2.50 -10.29
C TRP A 84 -28.88 1.15 -10.89
N GLN A 85 -28.78 0.09 -10.08
CA GLN A 85 -28.40 -1.25 -10.54
C GLN A 85 -29.51 -1.87 -11.39
N ALA A 86 -30.78 -1.61 -11.04
CA ALA A 86 -31.92 -2.03 -11.84
C ALA A 86 -31.93 -1.33 -13.21
N ALA A 87 -31.70 0.00 -13.23
CA ALA A 87 -31.64 0.79 -14.46
C ALA A 87 -30.44 0.41 -15.36
N ASP A 88 -29.25 0.22 -14.78
CA ASP A 88 -28.06 -0.24 -15.51
C ASP A 88 -28.30 -1.61 -16.15
N ARG A 89 -28.80 -2.59 -15.37
CA ARG A 89 -29.10 -3.93 -15.89
C ARG A 89 -30.12 -3.90 -17.03
N ALA A 90 -31.14 -3.04 -16.94
CA ALA A 90 -32.13 -2.88 -18.00
C ALA A 90 -31.50 -2.32 -19.29
N TYR A 91 -30.65 -1.30 -19.18
CA TYR A 91 -29.92 -0.74 -20.32
C TYR A 91 -28.93 -1.75 -20.93
N GLN A 92 -28.11 -2.42 -20.10
CA GLN A 92 -27.13 -3.41 -20.56
C GLN A 92 -27.82 -4.54 -21.33
N ARG A 93 -28.90 -5.12 -20.79
CA ARG A 93 -29.66 -6.18 -21.49
C ARG A 93 -30.15 -5.73 -22.87
N HIS A 94 -30.56 -4.47 -23.02
CA HIS A 94 -30.96 -3.93 -24.31
C HIS A 94 -29.75 -3.68 -25.24
N ALA A 95 -28.70 -3.05 -24.74
CA ALA A 95 -27.52 -2.69 -25.53
C ALA A 95 -26.81 -3.94 -26.10
N TRP A 96 -26.82 -5.06 -25.39
CA TRP A 96 -26.27 -6.33 -25.86
C TRP A 96 -27.06 -6.95 -27.03
N ARG A 97 -28.35 -6.62 -27.15
CA ARG A 97 -29.25 -7.20 -28.16
C ARG A 97 -29.55 -6.24 -29.32
N CYS A 98 -29.28 -4.95 -29.15
CA CYS A 98 -29.52 -3.93 -30.17
C CYS A 98 -28.20 -3.46 -30.79
N PRO A 99 -27.93 -3.74 -32.08
CA PRO A 99 -26.70 -3.32 -32.75
C PRO A 99 -26.44 -1.80 -32.68
N ALA A 100 -27.48 -0.99 -32.84
CA ALA A 100 -27.36 0.48 -32.75
C ALA A 100 -26.88 0.94 -31.36
N CYS A 101 -27.43 0.36 -30.29
CA CYS A 101 -27.04 0.69 -28.91
C CYS A 101 -25.69 0.09 -28.52
N SER A 102 -25.34 -1.08 -29.05
CA SER A 102 -24.01 -1.68 -28.89
C SER A 102 -22.92 -0.80 -29.49
N SER A 103 -23.14 -0.29 -30.71
CA SER A 103 -22.25 0.68 -31.37
C SER A 103 -22.17 2.00 -30.61
N ALA A 104 -23.32 2.54 -30.17
CA ALA A 104 -23.38 3.78 -29.39
C ALA A 104 -22.64 3.67 -28.06
N GLY A 105 -22.68 2.49 -27.41
CA GLY A 105 -21.92 2.21 -26.20
C GLY A 105 -20.40 2.21 -26.38
N ARG A 106 -19.92 2.08 -27.62
CA ARG A 106 -18.50 2.17 -28.00
C ARG A 106 -18.11 3.56 -28.54
N GLY A 107 -19.04 4.52 -28.55
CA GLY A 107 -18.83 5.87 -29.04
C GLY A 107 -19.19 6.12 -30.50
N TYR A 108 -19.86 5.17 -31.18
CA TYR A 108 -20.23 5.30 -32.60
C TYR A 108 -21.76 5.39 -32.79
N GLY A 109 -22.22 6.36 -33.58
CA GLY A 109 -23.64 6.50 -33.93
C GLY A 109 -24.56 6.93 -32.78
N SER A 110 -25.87 6.83 -32.98
CA SER A 110 -26.89 7.19 -31.99
C SER A 110 -27.59 5.96 -31.40
N ARG A 111 -28.10 6.11 -30.17
CA ARG A 111 -28.94 5.08 -29.53
C ARG A 111 -30.30 5.03 -30.23
N CYS A 112 -30.90 3.84 -30.33
CA CYS A 112 -32.27 3.70 -30.80
C CYS A 112 -33.26 4.35 -29.79
N PRO A 113 -34.52 4.64 -30.16
CA PRO A 113 -35.46 5.31 -29.26
C PRO A 113 -35.61 4.63 -27.89
N THR A 114 -35.80 3.31 -27.87
CA THR A 114 -35.89 2.52 -26.63
C THR A 114 -34.59 2.56 -25.82
N GLY A 115 -33.44 2.45 -26.49
CA GLY A 115 -32.14 2.52 -25.83
C GLY A 115 -31.83 3.91 -25.26
N ALA A 116 -32.35 4.97 -25.88
CA ALA A 116 -32.22 6.34 -25.39
C ALA A 116 -33.03 6.56 -24.11
N GLU A 117 -34.25 6.01 -24.02
CA GLU A 117 -35.05 6.07 -22.79
C GLU A 117 -34.40 5.29 -21.63
N LEU A 118 -33.92 4.07 -21.90
CA LEU A 118 -33.20 3.27 -20.91
C LEU A 118 -31.91 3.95 -20.44
N TRP A 119 -31.16 4.56 -21.37
CA TRP A 119 -29.96 5.31 -21.05
C TRP A 119 -30.29 6.54 -20.18
N LYS A 120 -31.33 7.30 -20.53
CA LYS A 120 -31.80 8.45 -19.74
C LYS A 120 -32.15 8.02 -18.32
N ALA A 121 -32.90 6.93 -18.17
CA ALA A 121 -33.28 6.38 -16.87
C ALA A 121 -32.05 5.97 -16.04
N TYR A 122 -31.07 5.31 -16.66
CA TYR A 122 -29.80 4.97 -16.00
C TYR A 122 -29.00 6.21 -15.57
N THR A 123 -28.81 7.19 -16.46
CA THR A 123 -28.01 8.39 -16.16
C THR A 123 -28.66 9.36 -15.17
N ALA A 124 -29.98 9.25 -14.97
CA ALA A 124 -30.69 10.03 -13.96
C ALA A 124 -30.47 9.50 -12.53
N GLN A 125 -29.94 8.28 -12.38
CA GLN A 125 -29.69 7.67 -11.07
C GLN A 125 -28.30 8.08 -10.53
N PRO A 126 -28.15 8.32 -9.22
CA PRO A 126 -26.85 8.56 -8.58
C PRO A 126 -26.06 7.24 -8.49
N GLY A 127 -25.51 6.80 -9.62
CA GLY A 127 -24.68 5.60 -9.72
C GLY A 127 -23.19 5.88 -9.52
N PRO A 128 -22.31 4.86 -9.45
CA PRO A 128 -20.87 5.03 -9.26
C PRO A 128 -20.18 5.84 -10.38
N ALA A 129 -20.82 5.99 -11.55
CA ALA A 129 -20.31 6.83 -12.64
C ALA A 129 -20.60 8.33 -12.44
N THR A 130 -21.61 8.70 -11.65
CA THR A 130 -22.02 10.09 -11.36
C THR A 130 -21.65 10.53 -9.95
N SER A 131 -21.54 9.58 -9.03
CA SER A 131 -21.08 9.80 -7.67
C SER A 131 -19.56 9.85 -7.68
N LYS A 132 -18.97 11.05 -7.62
CA LYS A 132 -17.54 11.21 -7.35
C LYS A 132 -17.26 10.47 -6.04
N PRO A 133 -16.50 9.36 -6.03
CA PRO A 133 -16.25 8.66 -4.78
C PRO A 133 -15.60 9.67 -3.83
N GLU A 134 -16.13 9.77 -2.63
CA GLU A 134 -15.49 10.52 -1.55
C GLU A 134 -14.09 9.94 -1.43
N ARG A 135 -13.09 10.77 -1.76
CA ARG A 135 -11.69 10.35 -1.83
C ARG A 135 -11.34 9.86 -0.44
N GLN A 136 -11.23 8.54 -0.27
CA GLN A 136 -10.69 7.99 0.97
C GLN A 136 -9.38 8.73 1.25
N PRO A 137 -9.18 9.30 2.45
CA PRO A 137 -7.91 9.92 2.78
C PRO A 137 -6.85 8.84 2.60
N GLN A 138 -6.05 8.99 1.54
CA GLN A 138 -4.90 8.13 1.33
C GLN A 138 -4.05 8.22 2.60
N PRO A 139 -3.48 7.09 3.09
CA PRO A 139 -2.42 7.16 4.09
C PRO A 139 -1.42 8.20 3.59
N ALA A 140 -1.11 9.20 4.42
CA ALA A 140 -0.19 10.25 4.02
C ALA A 140 1.08 9.59 3.46
N GLU A 141 1.42 9.89 2.19
CA GLU A 141 2.68 9.42 1.63
C GLU A 141 3.80 9.76 2.63
N PRO A 142 4.68 8.81 2.97
CA PRO A 142 5.78 9.11 3.86
C PRO A 142 6.54 10.32 3.29
N PRO A 143 6.93 11.28 4.14
CA PRO A 143 7.59 12.49 3.67
C PRO A 143 8.82 12.11 2.85
N ARG A 144 8.88 12.63 1.61
CA ARG A 144 9.97 12.33 0.68
C ARG A 144 11.31 12.78 1.25
N HIS A 145 12.36 12.03 0.94
CA HIS A 145 13.71 12.37 1.38
C HIS A 145 14.15 13.70 0.73
N PRO A 146 14.68 14.68 1.48
CA PRO A 146 15.07 15.99 0.95
C PRO A 146 16.03 15.95 -0.23
N PHE A 147 16.91 14.95 -0.25
CA PHE A 147 17.95 14.74 -1.25
C PHE A 147 17.65 13.56 -2.19
N GLU A 148 16.36 13.27 -2.46
CA GLU A 148 15.95 12.11 -3.27
C GLU A 148 16.60 12.08 -4.67
N ARG A 149 16.88 13.24 -5.27
CA ARG A 149 17.51 13.33 -6.60
C ARG A 149 19.00 12.99 -6.52
N GLU A 150 19.71 13.56 -5.56
CA GLU A 150 21.15 13.43 -5.36
C GLU A 150 21.51 12.01 -4.94
N ARG A 151 20.64 11.38 -4.15
CA ARG A 151 20.74 9.97 -3.71
C ARG A 151 20.83 8.97 -4.85
N ARG A 152 20.40 9.33 -6.06
CA ARG A 152 20.54 8.48 -7.25
C ARG A 152 22.01 8.26 -7.62
N ASN A 153 22.89 9.20 -7.27
CA ASN A 153 24.34 9.10 -7.46
C ASN A 153 24.99 8.41 -6.26
N TRP A 154 24.49 7.23 -5.90
CA TRP A 154 24.94 6.51 -4.72
C TRP A 154 26.42 6.14 -4.83
N THR A 155 27.16 6.44 -3.77
CA THR A 155 28.53 5.96 -3.56
C THR A 155 28.65 5.47 -2.12
N PRO A 156 29.43 4.41 -1.86
CA PRO A 156 29.69 3.94 -0.51
C PRO A 156 30.15 5.08 0.41
N ALA A 157 29.71 5.05 1.66
CA ALA A 157 30.18 5.99 2.67
C ALA A 157 31.65 5.70 3.02
N THR A 158 32.44 6.76 3.12
CA THR A 158 33.81 6.72 3.65
C THR A 158 33.80 6.51 5.16
N GLU A 159 34.91 6.05 5.73
CA GLU A 159 35.02 5.83 7.18
C GLU A 159 34.68 7.08 8.04
N PRO A 160 35.11 8.31 7.68
CA PRO A 160 34.68 9.50 8.41
C PRO A 160 33.17 9.77 8.27
N GLU A 161 32.56 9.49 7.12
CA GLU A 161 31.11 9.62 6.93
C GLU A 161 30.35 8.61 7.79
N LEU A 162 30.79 7.34 7.81
CA LEU A 162 30.20 6.29 8.65
C LEU A 162 30.22 6.68 10.13
N ARG A 163 31.33 7.24 10.62
CA ARG A 163 31.42 7.74 12.01
C ARG A 163 30.43 8.88 12.29
N ARG A 164 30.26 9.82 11.36
CA ARG A 164 29.27 10.91 11.51
C ARG A 164 27.84 10.38 11.49
N MET A 165 27.53 9.45 10.58
CA MET A 165 26.23 8.79 10.50
C MET A 165 25.90 8.02 11.79
N ALA A 166 26.85 7.24 12.31
CA ALA A 166 26.69 6.51 13.57
C ALA A 166 26.46 7.47 14.75
N ALA A 167 27.23 8.56 14.84
CA ALA A 167 27.04 9.57 15.89
C ALA A 167 25.65 10.23 15.83
N MET A 168 25.15 10.48 14.62
CA MET A 168 23.79 11.01 14.41
C MET A 168 22.72 9.99 14.81
N PHE A 169 22.90 8.74 14.41
CA PHE A 169 22.00 7.64 14.76
C PHE A 169 21.88 7.49 16.28
N GLU A 170 23.02 7.39 17.00
CA GLU A 170 23.04 7.27 18.46
C GLU A 170 22.40 8.48 19.15
N ARG A 171 22.61 9.69 18.63
CA ARG A 171 21.96 10.89 19.15
C ARG A 171 20.44 10.83 18.99
N ALA A 172 19.96 10.47 17.81
CA ALA A 172 18.51 10.33 17.56
C ALA A 172 17.91 9.24 18.45
N ARG A 173 18.60 8.11 18.61
CA ARG A 173 18.23 7.02 19.53
C ARG A 173 18.12 7.48 20.98
N ALA A 174 19.12 8.23 21.47
CA ALA A 174 19.15 8.76 22.83
C ALA A 174 18.01 9.76 23.09
N LEU A 175 17.55 10.46 22.05
CA LEU A 175 16.41 11.36 22.11
C LEU A 175 15.06 10.62 22.01
N GLY A 176 15.06 9.33 21.63
CA GLY A 176 13.89 8.47 21.64
C GLY A 176 13.25 8.25 20.26
N PHE A 177 13.87 8.68 19.15
CA PHE A 177 13.43 8.30 17.80
C PHE A 177 13.48 6.80 17.59
N SER A 178 12.70 6.23 16.66
CA SER A 178 12.83 4.83 16.25
C SER A 178 14.16 4.59 15.51
N SER A 179 14.57 3.34 15.31
CA SER A 179 15.77 3.04 14.52
C SER A 179 15.62 3.51 13.08
N GLU A 180 14.45 3.30 12.47
CA GLU A 180 14.16 3.77 11.11
C GLU A 180 14.23 5.30 10.99
N GLU A 181 13.71 6.01 12.01
CA GLU A 181 13.80 7.47 12.06
C GLU A 181 15.24 7.96 12.26
N ALA A 182 16.02 7.27 13.10
CA ALA A 182 17.42 7.58 13.34
C ALA A 182 18.27 7.35 12.08
N ASP A 183 18.05 6.23 11.36
CA ASP A 183 18.70 5.94 10.08
C ASP A 183 18.36 7.01 9.04
N ARG A 184 17.09 7.39 8.95
CA ARG A 184 16.64 8.45 8.05
C ARG A 184 17.33 9.78 8.37
N ALA A 185 17.43 10.16 9.65
CA ALA A 185 18.10 11.40 10.03
C ALA A 185 19.61 11.38 9.71
N ALA A 186 20.27 10.23 9.91
CA ALA A 186 21.69 10.05 9.57
C ALA A 186 21.92 10.14 8.05
N ASP A 187 21.07 9.52 7.23
CA ASP A 187 21.09 9.60 5.76
C ASP A 187 20.90 11.05 5.29
N VAL A 188 19.91 11.77 5.85
CA VAL A 188 19.67 13.19 5.52
C VAL A 188 20.90 14.04 5.86
N ALA A 189 21.50 13.88 7.04
CA ALA A 189 22.68 14.63 7.45
C ALA A 189 23.91 14.32 6.57
N GLN A 190 24.09 13.06 6.17
CA GLN A 190 25.17 12.67 5.25
C GLN A 190 25.00 13.33 3.88
N TRP A 191 23.81 13.28 3.28
CA TRP A 191 23.57 13.88 1.97
C TRP A 191 23.65 15.41 1.99
N ARG A 192 23.26 16.03 3.11
CA ARG A 192 23.51 17.45 3.36
C ARG A 192 25.00 17.78 3.26
N ASP A 193 25.86 17.04 3.98
CA ASP A 193 27.31 17.24 3.92
C ASP A 193 27.87 17.07 2.50
N ARG A 194 27.44 16.01 1.79
CA ARG A 194 27.90 15.72 0.42
C ARG A 194 27.52 16.79 -0.59
N THR A 195 26.36 17.40 -0.43
CA THR A 195 25.82 18.42 -1.35
C THR A 195 26.27 19.83 -1.01
N GLY A 196 26.94 20.02 0.14
CA GLY A 196 27.27 21.35 0.64
C GLY A 196 26.04 22.17 1.05
N ASP A 197 24.92 21.52 1.33
CA ASP A 197 23.70 22.20 1.79
C ASP A 197 23.94 22.80 3.19
N ASP A 198 23.61 24.06 3.33
CA ASP A 198 23.86 24.89 4.52
C ASP A 198 22.68 24.91 5.50
N ARG A 199 21.55 24.29 5.17
CA ARG A 199 20.46 24.00 6.11
C ARG A 199 20.91 22.94 7.11
N ARG A 200 20.31 22.84 8.30
CA ARG A 200 20.66 21.85 9.34
C ARG A 200 19.42 21.23 9.97
N LEU A 201 19.54 20.05 10.54
CA LEU A 201 18.49 19.40 11.34
C LEU A 201 18.57 19.93 12.77
N CYS A 202 17.45 20.10 13.50
CA CYS A 202 17.57 20.39 14.94
C CYS A 202 18.23 19.24 15.69
N LEU A 203 18.20 18.01 15.16
CA LEU A 203 18.98 16.89 15.67
C LEU A 203 20.48 17.19 15.70
N GLU A 204 21.02 18.03 14.83
CA GLU A 204 22.42 18.47 14.86
C GLU A 204 22.66 19.61 15.86
N CYS A 205 21.61 20.16 16.48
CA CYS A 205 21.73 21.32 17.36
C CYS A 205 21.86 20.89 18.84
N ARG A 206 22.83 21.49 19.55
CA ARG A 206 23.02 21.36 21.00
C ARG A 206 21.81 21.82 21.78
N SER A 207 21.00 22.74 21.26
CA SER A 207 19.84 23.29 21.96
C SER A 207 18.61 22.38 21.95
N LEU A 208 18.63 21.29 21.20
CA LEU A 208 17.50 20.34 21.16
C LEU A 208 17.40 19.55 22.47
N ARG A 209 16.18 19.46 23.03
CA ARG A 209 15.84 18.67 24.21
C ARG A 209 14.60 17.83 23.92
N ALA A 210 14.52 16.66 24.56
CA ALA A 210 13.23 16.00 24.75
C ALA A 210 12.40 16.86 25.73
N GLY A 211 11.20 17.27 25.32
CA GLY A 211 10.36 18.17 26.10
C GLY A 211 9.38 17.43 27.01
N ALA A 212 8.85 18.15 28.02
CA ALA A 212 7.84 17.63 28.95
C ALA A 212 6.40 17.82 28.43
N SER A 213 6.11 18.93 27.75
CA SER A 213 4.78 19.27 27.19
C SER A 213 4.62 18.92 25.70
N SER A 214 5.72 18.89 24.97
CA SER A 214 5.84 18.41 23.59
C SER A 214 7.02 17.45 23.52
N ARG A 215 6.99 16.49 22.60
CA ARG A 215 8.08 15.51 22.47
C ARG A 215 9.45 16.18 22.27
N TRP A 216 9.49 17.32 21.59
CA TRP A 216 10.71 18.08 21.30
C TRP A 216 10.60 19.54 21.71
N TRP A 217 11.70 20.09 22.22
CA TRP A 217 11.81 21.47 22.70
C TRP A 217 13.14 22.10 22.29
N CYS A 218 13.10 23.36 21.83
CA CYS A 218 14.29 24.15 21.55
C CYS A 218 14.65 25.01 22.77
N ALA A 219 15.81 24.75 23.40
CA ALA A 219 16.27 25.53 24.55
C ALA A 219 16.64 26.99 24.20
N ALA A 220 17.21 27.22 23.00
CA ALA A 220 17.60 28.57 22.56
C ALA A 220 16.41 29.47 22.26
N GLN A 221 15.39 28.93 21.56
CA GLN A 221 14.18 29.69 21.19
C GLN A 221 13.07 29.60 22.24
N ARG A 222 13.22 28.73 23.25
CA ARG A 222 12.26 28.48 24.33
C ARG A 222 10.85 28.16 23.80
N GLN A 223 10.76 27.26 22.83
CA GLN A 223 9.48 26.86 22.22
C GLN A 223 9.43 25.37 21.86
N PRO A 224 8.23 24.77 21.79
CA PRO A 224 8.05 23.40 21.34
C PRO A 224 8.39 23.28 19.85
N LEU A 225 8.95 22.13 19.44
CA LEU A 225 9.29 21.86 18.05
C LEU A 225 8.42 20.75 17.45
N PRO A 226 7.87 20.92 16.23
CA PRO A 226 7.28 19.83 15.49
C PRO A 226 8.37 18.85 15.01
N GLN A 227 8.02 17.57 14.90
CA GLN A 227 8.94 16.51 14.45
C GLN A 227 9.60 16.82 13.10
N GLN A 228 8.87 17.49 12.20
CA GLN A 228 9.38 17.88 10.89
C GLN A 228 10.63 18.75 10.99
N LEU A 229 10.64 19.81 11.82
CA LEU A 229 11.84 20.63 12.00
C LEU A 229 12.99 19.85 12.64
N VAL A 230 12.67 18.85 13.48
CA VAL A 230 13.70 18.06 14.14
C VAL A 230 14.48 17.17 13.16
N MET A 231 13.80 16.62 12.16
CA MET A 231 14.35 15.65 11.22
C MET A 231 14.60 16.19 9.80
N GLN A 232 14.16 17.40 9.48
CA GLN A 232 14.29 17.99 8.15
C GLN A 232 15.30 19.16 8.14
N PRO A 233 16.11 19.30 7.08
CA PRO A 233 17.03 20.42 6.96
C PRO A 233 16.27 21.76 6.87
N HIS A 234 16.58 22.69 7.75
CA HIS A 234 16.09 24.07 7.73
C HIS A 234 17.17 25.03 8.23
N ARG A 235 16.97 26.33 8.05
CA ARG A 235 17.89 27.34 8.56
C ARG A 235 17.44 27.79 9.95
N CYS A 236 18.38 27.95 10.86
CA CYS A 236 18.15 28.49 12.19
C CYS A 236 19.32 29.41 12.54
N GLU A 237 19.02 30.66 12.89
CA GLU A 237 20.03 31.68 13.24
C GLU A 237 20.69 31.40 14.61
N LEU A 238 20.01 30.64 15.47
CA LEU A 238 20.50 30.23 16.79
C LEU A 238 21.04 28.79 16.79
N PHE A 239 21.43 28.28 15.62
CA PHE A 239 21.99 26.94 15.51
C PHE A 239 23.37 26.88 16.18
N ASP A 240 23.53 25.91 17.09
CA ASP A 240 24.80 25.60 17.74
C ASP A 240 25.03 24.09 17.61
N ASP A 241 26.14 23.69 17.00
CA ASP A 241 26.44 22.29 16.74
C ASP A 241 26.68 21.53 18.05
N TYR A 242 26.13 20.32 18.19
CA TYR A 242 26.40 19.49 19.37
C TYR A 242 27.79 18.85 19.37
N SER A 243 28.44 18.79 18.20
CA SER A 243 29.75 18.18 18.00
C SER A 243 30.92 19.11 18.31
N THR A 244 30.70 20.43 18.35
CA THR A 244 31.69 21.42 18.79
C THR A 244 31.89 21.37 20.31
N LYS A 245 32.61 20.36 20.81
CA LYS A 245 33.31 20.51 22.09
C LYS A 245 34.59 21.26 21.80
N GLU A 246 34.62 22.56 22.06
CA GLU A 246 35.89 23.26 22.21
C GLU A 246 36.61 22.70 23.43
N VAL A 247 37.82 22.25 23.16
CA VAL A 247 38.89 22.02 24.11
C VAL A 247 39.20 23.36 24.78
N HIS A 248 38.57 23.64 25.93
CA HIS A 248 39.11 24.59 26.90
C HIS A 248 39.83 23.75 27.95
N ASN A 249 41.09 23.40 27.66
CA ASN A 249 42.02 22.97 28.70
C ASN A 249 42.49 24.28 29.35
N ASP A 250 41.95 24.58 30.53
CA ASP A 250 42.48 25.63 31.40
C ASP A 250 43.94 25.31 31.71
N GLY A 251 44.83 26.17 31.22
CA GLY A 251 46.18 26.29 31.73
C GLY A 251 46.20 27.43 32.74
N ASP A 252 46.33 27.08 34.02
CA ASP A 252 47.11 27.79 35.03
C ASP A 252 47.40 26.84 36.22
#